data_AF-A0A2T7BE34-F1
#
_entry.id   AF-A0A2T7BE34-F1
#
_cell.length_a   1.000
_cell.length_b   1.000
_cell.length_c   1.000
_cell.angle_alpha   90.00
_cell.angle_beta   90.00
_cell.angle_gamma   90.00
#
_symmetry.space_group_name_H-M   'P 1'
#
loop_
_entity.id
_entity.type
_entity.pdbx_description
1 polymer ?
#
loop_
_entity_poly.entity_id
_entity_poly.type
_entity_poly.pdbx_seq_one_letter_code
_entity_poly.pdbx_strand_id
1 'polypeptide(L)'
;MKQATFKLFLALGTLIMLGFVACKKDKPDTTVKGVTLSKTTLTLKPGGTETLSFTLFPANAANKNVKWTSSAQDVATVDAAGKVTAVKPGSATITITTEDGGETATCSVTVTQNDAISVSGAVEGTWAKYSVVNVTGHINVPAGKTLTIEEGVEINISTGGQDANATKIEWIVNGNLYIQGTADAPVLVSVPAAERTAANTFKRLWGGIIGSTSCSEILIDHAVIEYTGAVTTATSPSVTAGLFKAGGGEGMVAFNTNNPAGKYVIQHTTFRSTGEDAIYVQGGSCIFMNNTFYAVGEAGGEAINVKAGCKVDAAYNLMYSPNTNGFKLSNSGASATRAQAQINAYNNTIINSGWRRDPNAPKGGSIWCEKGVLVNVYNNLVINAMFRTKAPSWQLNATDGPDLASKIDYNYYAGGTQRSDVPQHITNGTATAYDGFKLSPVVKDAVYGAHDITGASAGDKDPMFNNFPFATNPLLDYTFNASWDFHLKAGSPALTGAYTGFTPYFITSGVTVNGVTYKSPAPSAFFGAFGTN
;
A
#
# COMPACT_ATOMS: atom_id res chain seq x y z
N MET A 1 107.60 61.98 -32.89
CA MET A 1 108.94 61.35 -32.82
C MET A 1 109.01 60.44 -31.61
N LYS A 2 108.92 59.12 -31.82
CA LYS A 2 109.85 58.10 -31.31
C LYS A 2 109.32 56.72 -31.70
N GLN A 3 110.12 56.05 -32.52
CA GLN A 3 110.03 54.65 -32.91
C GLN A 3 110.39 53.71 -31.75
N ALA A 4 110.17 52.41 -32.03
CA ALA A 4 110.85 51.21 -31.52
C ALA A 4 110.07 50.47 -30.41
N THR A 5 109.96 49.13 -30.39
CA THR A 5 110.54 48.07 -31.22
C THR A 5 109.76 46.76 -31.00
N PHE A 6 109.88 45.88 -31.99
CA PHE A 6 109.40 44.50 -32.10
C PHE A 6 109.86 43.56 -30.97
N LYS A 7 109.04 42.57 -30.58
CA LYS A 7 109.45 41.16 -30.43
C LYS A 7 108.26 40.20 -30.33
N LEU A 8 108.37 39.14 -31.13
CA LEU A 8 107.44 38.04 -31.40
C LEU A 8 107.46 36.99 -30.26
N PHE A 9 106.30 36.49 -29.85
CA PHE A 9 106.18 35.18 -29.18
C PHE A 9 104.87 34.49 -29.62
N LEU A 10 105.04 33.21 -29.98
CA LEU A 10 104.03 32.26 -30.44
C LEU A 10 103.21 31.76 -29.23
N ALA A 11 101.87 31.76 -29.32
CA ALA A 11 100.99 31.10 -28.34
C ALA A 11 99.87 30.32 -29.05
N LEU A 12 99.73 29.07 -28.64
CA LEU A 12 98.87 28.02 -29.19
C LEU A 12 97.45 28.11 -28.58
N GLY A 13 96.43 28.07 -29.43
CA GLY A 13 95.14 27.38 -29.22
C GLY A 13 94.20 27.79 -28.07
N THR A 14 93.02 28.32 -28.43
CA THR A 14 91.73 27.76 -28.00
C THR A 14 90.59 28.38 -28.82
N LEU A 15 89.94 27.54 -29.64
CA LEU A 15 88.73 27.89 -30.39
C LEU A 15 87.52 27.64 -29.47
N ILE A 16 86.87 28.70 -29.01
CA ILE A 16 85.61 28.61 -28.25
C ILE A 16 84.49 28.27 -29.25
N MET A 17 84.12 27.00 -29.30
CA MET A 17 82.87 26.53 -29.92
C MET A 17 81.70 26.91 -28.98
N LEU A 18 80.92 27.93 -29.38
CA LEU A 18 79.57 28.11 -28.85
C LEU A 18 78.71 26.92 -29.33
N GLY A 19 78.54 25.92 -28.47
CA GLY A 19 77.55 24.88 -28.66
C GLY A 19 76.15 25.47 -28.53
N PHE A 20 75.45 25.62 -29.64
CA PHE A 20 73.99 25.73 -29.64
C PHE A 20 73.43 24.42 -29.07
N VAL A 21 73.05 24.43 -27.80
CA VAL A 21 72.16 23.40 -27.25
C VAL A 21 70.81 23.60 -27.93
N ALA A 22 70.53 22.77 -28.93
CA ALA A 22 69.19 22.65 -29.45
C ALA A 22 68.30 22.10 -28.32
N CYS A 23 67.46 22.97 -27.73
CA CYS A 23 66.33 22.50 -26.94
C CYS A 23 65.52 21.54 -27.81
N LYS A 24 65.49 20.25 -27.46
CA LYS A 24 64.43 19.37 -27.92
C LYS A 24 63.13 20.01 -27.44
N LYS A 25 62.26 20.44 -28.36
CA LYS A 25 60.87 20.78 -28.02
C LYS A 25 60.27 19.49 -27.49
N ASP A 26 60.08 19.40 -26.17
CA ASP A 26 59.32 18.30 -25.59
C ASP A 26 57.96 18.24 -26.28
N LYS A 27 57.55 17.03 -26.67
CA LYS A 27 56.24 16.80 -27.28
C LYS A 27 55.20 17.30 -26.28
N PRO A 28 54.20 18.13 -26.68
CA PRO A 28 53.22 18.65 -25.74
C PRO A 28 52.55 17.47 -25.00
N ASP A 29 52.53 17.51 -23.67
CA ASP A 29 51.82 16.52 -22.86
C ASP A 29 50.33 16.58 -23.25
N THR A 30 49.80 15.44 -23.67
CA THR A 30 48.42 15.27 -24.15
C THR A 30 47.64 14.31 -23.25
N THR A 31 48.19 13.96 -22.09
CA THR A 31 47.47 13.19 -21.08
C THR A 31 46.58 14.10 -20.24
N VAL A 32 45.40 13.60 -19.86
CA VAL A 32 44.49 14.33 -18.99
C VAL A 32 45.10 14.49 -17.58
N LYS A 33 44.99 15.69 -17.02
CA LYS A 33 45.46 16.10 -15.68
C LYS A 33 44.35 16.66 -14.79
N GLY A 34 43.15 16.84 -15.34
CA GLY A 34 41.99 17.29 -14.58
C GLY A 34 40.73 17.38 -15.41
N VAL A 35 39.60 17.35 -14.71
CA VAL A 35 38.27 17.57 -15.26
C VAL A 35 37.48 18.49 -14.34
N THR A 36 36.69 19.40 -14.91
CA THR A 36 35.75 20.25 -14.16
C THR A 36 34.35 20.14 -14.75
N LEU A 37 33.34 20.37 -13.91
CA LEU A 37 31.92 20.40 -14.31
C LEU A 37 31.40 21.83 -14.38
N SER A 38 30.39 22.05 -15.21
CA SER A 38 29.68 23.34 -15.30
C SER A 38 28.92 23.70 -14.04
N LYS A 39 28.50 22.69 -13.26
CA LYS A 39 27.80 22.83 -11.98
C LYS A 39 28.29 21.76 -11.02
N THR A 40 28.49 22.13 -9.76
CA THR A 40 28.85 21.22 -8.67
C THR A 40 27.66 20.87 -7.78
N THR A 41 26.52 21.56 -7.96
CA THR A 41 25.27 21.28 -7.26
C THR A 41 24.06 21.46 -8.18
N LEU A 42 23.04 20.61 -8.01
CA LEU A 42 21.73 20.73 -8.67
C LEU A 42 20.60 20.54 -7.66
N THR A 43 19.53 21.32 -7.82
CA THR A 43 18.25 21.07 -7.17
C THR A 43 17.20 20.86 -8.24
N LEU A 44 16.59 19.68 -8.29
CA LEU A 44 15.62 19.29 -9.29
C LEU A 44 14.32 18.79 -8.63
N LYS A 45 13.24 18.77 -9.39
CA LYS A 45 11.99 18.07 -9.05
C LYS A 45 11.89 16.78 -9.88
N PRO A 46 11.11 15.77 -9.44
CA PRO A 46 10.91 14.53 -10.20
C PRO A 46 10.55 14.79 -11.66
N GLY A 47 11.23 14.12 -12.58
CA GLY A 47 11.11 14.32 -14.03
C GLY A 47 11.90 15.52 -14.59
N GLY A 48 12.39 16.41 -13.73
CA GLY A 48 13.27 17.51 -14.11
C GLY A 48 14.62 17.00 -14.62
N THR A 49 15.20 17.71 -15.60
CA THR A 49 16.47 17.33 -16.22
C THR A 49 17.43 18.51 -16.31
N GLU A 50 18.73 18.23 -16.24
CA GLU A 50 19.79 19.20 -16.46
C GLU A 50 20.99 18.51 -17.11
N THR A 51 21.67 19.18 -18.05
CA THR A 51 22.88 18.64 -18.67
C THR A 51 24.13 19.25 -18.05
N LEU A 52 24.96 18.41 -17.44
CA LEU A 52 26.27 18.80 -16.93
C LEU A 52 27.30 18.73 -18.06
N SER A 53 27.84 19.88 -18.46
CA SER A 53 28.99 19.94 -19.36
C SER A 53 30.29 19.88 -18.56
N PHE A 54 31.38 19.45 -19.19
CA PHE A 54 32.68 19.31 -18.56
C PHE A 54 33.82 19.91 -19.40
N THR A 55 34.90 20.30 -18.73
CA THR A 55 36.13 20.79 -19.38
C THR A 55 37.31 19.95 -18.93
N LEU A 56 38.17 19.54 -19.87
CA LEU A 56 39.39 18.76 -19.61
C LEU A 56 40.64 19.64 -19.64
N PHE A 57 41.61 19.29 -18.79
CA PHE A 57 42.92 19.94 -18.72
C PHE A 57 44.03 18.93 -18.98
N PRO A 58 44.98 19.22 -19.90
CA PRO A 58 44.98 20.34 -20.83
C PRO A 58 43.93 20.15 -21.94
N ALA A 59 43.44 21.24 -22.54
CA ALA A 59 42.33 21.19 -23.51
C ALA A 59 42.66 20.39 -24.80
N ASN A 60 43.95 20.20 -25.09
CA ASN A 60 44.49 19.39 -26.18
C ASN A 60 44.72 17.92 -25.79
N ALA A 61 44.14 17.43 -24.68
CA ALA A 61 44.21 16.02 -24.32
C ALA A 61 43.79 15.11 -25.48
N ALA A 62 44.55 14.04 -25.73
CA ALA A 62 44.37 13.15 -26.87
C ALA A 62 43.14 12.24 -26.70
N ASN A 63 42.95 11.70 -25.50
CA ASN A 63 41.73 10.97 -25.14
C ASN A 63 40.80 11.88 -24.35
N LYS A 64 39.58 12.08 -24.84
CA LYS A 64 38.55 12.93 -24.22
C LYS A 64 37.34 12.13 -23.72
N ASN A 65 37.43 10.80 -23.74
CA ASN A 65 36.36 9.94 -23.29
C ASN A 65 36.19 10.05 -21.77
N VAL A 66 34.94 9.96 -21.36
CA VAL A 66 34.52 10.06 -19.96
C VAL A 66 33.44 9.04 -19.67
N LYS A 67 33.35 8.63 -18.40
CA LYS A 67 32.29 7.80 -17.86
C LYS A 67 31.51 8.59 -16.83
N TRP A 68 30.19 8.48 -16.87
CA TRP A 68 29.28 9.06 -15.88
C TRP A 68 28.72 7.97 -14.98
N THR A 69 28.55 8.28 -13.70
CA THR A 69 27.91 7.42 -12.71
C THR A 69 27.06 8.24 -11.75
N SER A 70 26.05 7.60 -11.16
CA SER A 70 25.26 8.15 -10.06
C SER A 70 25.39 7.25 -8.85
N SER A 71 25.52 7.83 -7.66
CA SER A 71 25.51 7.08 -6.40
C SER A 71 24.14 6.51 -6.04
N ALA A 72 23.06 7.04 -6.61
CA ALA A 72 21.67 6.64 -6.32
C ALA A 72 20.80 6.83 -7.58
N GLN A 73 20.76 5.80 -8.44
CA GLN A 73 20.04 5.85 -9.72
C GLN A 73 18.51 5.94 -9.54
N ASP A 74 17.99 5.47 -8.42
CA ASP A 74 16.58 5.60 -8.03
C ASP A 74 16.21 7.02 -7.59
N VAL A 75 17.19 7.88 -7.29
CA VAL A 75 17.03 9.30 -6.97
C VAL A 75 17.32 10.19 -8.18
N ALA A 76 18.46 9.98 -8.84
CA ALA A 76 18.82 10.71 -10.06
C ALA A 76 19.70 9.84 -10.98
N THR A 77 19.37 9.79 -12.26
CA THR A 77 20.17 9.12 -13.29
C THR A 77 21.00 10.13 -14.06
N VAL A 78 22.05 9.65 -14.75
CA VAL A 78 22.85 10.44 -15.69
C VAL A 78 23.14 9.58 -16.91
N ASP A 79 22.95 10.13 -18.11
CA ASP A 79 23.28 9.42 -19.35
C ASP A 79 24.72 9.67 -19.81
N ALA A 80 25.11 9.04 -20.92
CA ALA A 80 26.47 9.19 -21.48
C ALA A 80 26.80 10.61 -21.95
N ALA A 81 25.79 11.45 -22.18
CA ALA A 81 25.95 12.85 -22.56
C ALA A 81 25.99 13.81 -21.35
N GLY A 82 25.94 13.28 -20.12
CA GLY A 82 25.92 14.08 -18.89
C GLY A 82 24.54 14.67 -18.57
N LYS A 83 23.47 14.20 -19.23
CA LYS A 83 22.10 14.61 -18.90
C LYS A 83 21.64 13.90 -17.64
N VAL A 84 21.53 14.68 -16.57
CA VAL A 84 20.98 14.26 -15.28
C VAL A 84 19.45 14.31 -15.35
N THR A 85 18.78 13.25 -14.89
CA THR A 85 17.31 13.17 -14.78
C THR A 85 16.92 12.82 -13.34
N ALA A 86 16.11 13.66 -12.71
CA ALA A 86 15.60 13.42 -11.36
C ALA A 86 14.46 12.39 -11.37
N VAL A 87 14.52 11.42 -10.45
CA VAL A 87 13.59 10.28 -10.38
C VAL A 87 12.63 10.43 -9.20
N LYS A 88 13.16 10.46 -7.96
CA LYS A 88 12.38 10.63 -6.72
C LYS A 88 13.11 11.54 -5.71
N PRO A 89 12.41 12.13 -4.74
CA PRO A 89 13.03 12.98 -3.72
C PRO A 89 14.17 12.27 -2.97
N GLY A 90 15.27 12.97 -2.73
CA GLY A 90 16.46 12.41 -2.12
C GLY A 90 17.73 13.14 -2.54
N SER A 91 18.88 12.53 -2.27
CA SER A 91 20.19 13.06 -2.67
C SER A 91 20.98 12.01 -3.45
N ALA A 92 21.68 12.45 -4.49
CA ALA A 92 22.57 11.63 -5.30
C ALA A 92 23.84 12.42 -5.64
N THR A 93 24.96 11.73 -5.83
CA THR A 93 26.18 12.32 -6.37
C THR A 93 26.42 11.80 -7.78
N ILE A 94 26.47 12.72 -8.74
CA ILE A 94 26.85 12.43 -10.11
C ILE A 94 28.37 12.59 -10.24
N THR A 95 29.05 11.55 -10.72
CA THR A 95 30.49 11.54 -10.90
C THR A 95 30.83 11.38 -12.36
N ILE A 96 31.68 12.26 -12.88
CA ILE A 96 32.37 12.09 -14.15
C ILE A 96 33.79 11.57 -13.88
N THR A 97 34.23 10.59 -14.65
CA THR A 97 35.60 10.03 -14.60
C THR A 97 36.19 10.01 -15.99
N THR A 98 37.40 10.54 -16.17
CA THR A 98 38.11 10.49 -17.45
C THR A 98 38.71 9.11 -17.66
N GLU A 99 38.62 8.57 -18.87
CA GLU A 99 39.25 7.27 -19.15
C GLU A 99 40.78 7.34 -19.09
N ASP A 100 41.33 8.47 -19.54
CA ASP A 100 42.76 8.78 -19.43
C ASP A 100 43.04 9.51 -18.10
N GLY A 101 44.03 9.06 -17.35
CA GLY A 101 44.42 9.61 -16.04
C GLY A 101 43.49 9.27 -14.87
N GLY A 102 42.23 8.89 -15.11
CA GLY A 102 41.27 8.56 -14.03
C GLY A 102 40.82 9.76 -13.21
N GLU A 103 40.92 10.97 -13.76
CA GLU A 103 40.55 12.21 -13.08
C GLU A 103 39.03 12.27 -12.87
N THR A 104 38.59 12.89 -11.77
CA THR A 104 37.18 12.92 -11.40
C THR A 104 36.68 14.31 -11.06
N ALA A 105 35.39 14.54 -11.33
CA ALA A 105 34.65 15.67 -10.79
C ALA A 105 33.24 15.22 -10.42
N THR A 106 32.63 15.91 -9.46
CA THR A 106 31.35 15.51 -8.89
C THR A 106 30.34 16.65 -8.87
N CYS A 107 29.07 16.30 -9.01
CA CYS A 107 27.94 17.19 -8.81
C CYS A 107 26.98 16.57 -7.80
N SER A 108 26.68 17.30 -6.72
CA SER A 108 25.68 16.91 -5.72
C SER A 108 24.29 17.28 -6.20
N VAL A 109 23.41 16.31 -6.36
CA VAL A 109 22.03 16.48 -6.81
C VAL A 109 21.10 16.29 -5.63
N THR A 110 20.25 17.28 -5.38
CA THR A 110 19.13 17.19 -4.45
C THR A 110 17.83 17.18 -5.26
N VAL A 111 17.02 16.14 -5.07
CA VAL A 111 15.67 16.07 -5.64
C VAL A 111 14.67 16.40 -4.53
N THR A 112 13.85 17.43 -4.73
CA THR A 112 12.79 17.83 -3.78
C THR A 112 11.44 17.28 -4.20
N GLN A 113 10.44 17.32 -3.31
CA GLN A 113 9.05 17.06 -3.70
C GLN A 113 8.56 18.04 -4.78
N ASN A 114 7.52 17.64 -5.50
CA ASN A 114 6.75 18.54 -6.35
C ASN A 114 5.98 19.57 -5.50
N ASP A 115 5.59 20.68 -6.13
CA ASP A 115 4.88 21.75 -5.41
C ASP A 115 3.58 21.23 -4.81
N ALA A 116 3.30 21.66 -3.59
CA ALA A 116 2.04 21.34 -2.94
C ALA A 116 0.88 22.05 -3.64
N ILE A 117 -0.25 21.36 -3.78
CA ILE A 117 -1.51 21.95 -4.24
C ILE A 117 -2.54 21.91 -3.11
N SER A 118 -3.53 22.80 -3.19
CA SER A 118 -4.69 22.79 -2.29
C SER A 118 -5.97 22.63 -3.11
N VAL A 119 -6.86 21.73 -2.69
CA VAL A 119 -8.06 21.38 -3.46
C VAL A 119 -9.32 21.35 -2.60
N SER A 120 -10.44 21.72 -3.21
CA SER A 120 -11.80 21.55 -2.71
C SER A 120 -12.77 21.58 -3.90
N GLY A 121 -13.96 20.99 -3.75
CA GLY A 121 -14.95 20.92 -4.82
C GLY A 121 -14.64 19.86 -5.88
N ALA A 122 -14.88 20.19 -7.15
CA ALA A 122 -14.66 19.25 -8.25
C ALA A 122 -13.16 19.05 -8.53
N VAL A 123 -12.71 17.80 -8.60
CA VAL A 123 -11.32 17.42 -8.89
C VAL A 123 -11.26 16.43 -10.06
N GLU A 124 -10.27 16.60 -10.93
CA GLU A 124 -10.00 15.74 -12.09
C GLU A 124 -8.54 15.89 -12.54
N GLY A 125 -8.13 15.08 -13.53
CA GLY A 125 -6.78 15.12 -14.10
C GLY A 125 -5.81 14.24 -13.33
N THR A 126 -4.56 14.70 -13.19
CA THR A 126 -3.49 13.94 -12.53
C THR A 126 -2.91 14.73 -11.36
N TRP A 127 -2.81 14.10 -10.19
CA TRP A 127 -1.95 14.54 -9.10
C TRP A 127 -0.59 13.89 -9.28
N ALA A 128 0.39 14.73 -9.64
CA ALA A 128 1.71 14.30 -10.07
C ALA A 128 2.49 13.64 -8.93
N LYS A 129 3.30 12.63 -9.27
CA LYS A 129 4.09 11.86 -8.32
C LYS A 129 4.90 12.73 -7.36
N TYR A 130 5.06 12.27 -6.12
CA TYR A 130 5.80 12.97 -5.06
C TYR A 130 5.35 14.42 -4.80
N SER A 131 4.08 14.74 -5.03
CA SER A 131 3.46 16.00 -4.62
C SER A 131 2.74 15.87 -3.29
N VAL A 132 2.47 17.00 -2.65
CA VAL A 132 1.58 17.08 -1.49
C VAL A 132 0.25 17.71 -1.92
N VAL A 133 -0.86 17.08 -1.57
CA VAL A 133 -2.21 17.56 -1.89
C VAL A 133 -2.95 17.85 -0.59
N ASN A 134 -3.19 19.13 -0.32
CA ASN A 134 -3.96 19.56 0.85
C ASN A 134 -5.44 19.66 0.49
N VAL A 135 -6.26 18.75 0.99
CA VAL A 135 -7.71 18.76 0.77
C VAL A 135 -8.34 19.61 1.87
N THR A 136 -8.82 20.80 1.50
CA THR A 136 -9.29 21.83 2.45
C THR A 136 -10.81 21.86 2.60
N GLY A 137 -11.54 21.14 1.75
CA GLY A 137 -12.98 20.91 1.88
C GLY A 137 -13.43 19.64 1.17
N HIS A 138 -14.75 19.40 1.14
CA HIS A 138 -15.31 18.25 0.41
C HIS A 138 -14.81 18.22 -1.04
N ILE A 139 -14.50 17.04 -1.54
CA ILE A 139 -14.09 16.85 -2.93
C ILE A 139 -14.99 15.86 -3.64
N ASN A 140 -15.18 16.08 -4.95
CA ASN A 140 -15.84 15.11 -5.80
C ASN A 140 -15.10 14.94 -7.12
N VAL A 141 -15.01 13.70 -7.61
CA VAL A 141 -14.65 13.43 -9.01
C VAL A 141 -15.95 13.43 -9.82
N PRO A 142 -16.22 14.42 -10.69
CA PRO A 142 -17.49 14.51 -11.39
C PRO A 142 -17.73 13.32 -12.35
N ALA A 143 -19.01 13.04 -12.65
CA ALA A 143 -19.37 11.99 -13.60
C ALA A 143 -18.72 12.24 -14.97
N GLY A 144 -18.20 11.18 -15.60
CA GLY A 144 -17.46 11.26 -16.86
C GLY A 144 -16.05 11.86 -16.76
N LYS A 145 -15.62 12.31 -15.57
CA LYS A 145 -14.24 12.76 -15.32
C LYS A 145 -13.44 11.67 -14.63
N THR A 146 -12.12 11.83 -14.66
CA THR A 146 -11.17 10.90 -14.06
C THR A 146 -10.18 11.68 -13.21
N LEU A 147 -9.86 11.15 -12.04
CA LEU A 147 -8.73 11.59 -11.23
C LEU A 147 -7.71 10.45 -11.13
N THR A 148 -6.48 10.71 -11.54
CA THR A 148 -5.33 9.82 -11.40
C THR A 148 -4.36 10.39 -10.37
N ILE A 149 -3.87 9.55 -9.47
CA ILE A 149 -2.96 9.93 -8.40
C ILE A 149 -1.76 9.01 -8.52
N GLU A 150 -0.62 9.61 -8.87
CA GLU A 150 0.60 8.87 -9.12
C GLU A 150 1.32 8.54 -7.80
N GLU A 151 2.36 7.71 -7.91
CA GLU A 151 3.17 7.23 -6.80
C GLU A 151 3.74 8.32 -5.90
N GLY A 152 3.86 8.01 -4.61
CA GLY A 152 4.47 8.89 -3.61
C GLY A 152 3.72 10.19 -3.33
N VAL A 153 2.50 10.38 -3.86
CA VAL A 153 1.65 11.51 -3.50
C VAL A 153 1.20 11.38 -2.04
N GLU A 154 1.34 12.47 -1.28
CA GLU A 154 0.81 12.59 0.07
C GLU A 154 -0.43 13.49 0.06
N ILE A 155 -1.58 12.91 0.38
CA ILE A 155 -2.86 13.61 0.45
C ILE A 155 -3.17 13.87 1.93
N ASN A 156 -3.25 15.15 2.29
CA ASN A 156 -3.56 15.66 3.62
C ASN A 156 -5.00 16.18 3.66
N ILE A 157 -5.88 15.40 4.27
CA ILE A 157 -7.29 15.74 4.49
C ILE A 157 -7.41 16.59 5.75
N SER A 158 -7.84 17.85 5.60
CA SER A 158 -8.11 18.72 6.75
C SER A 158 -9.17 18.12 7.68
N THR A 159 -8.93 18.19 8.98
CA THR A 159 -9.78 17.60 10.02
C THR A 159 -10.80 18.59 10.59
N GLY A 160 -10.73 19.85 10.16
CA GLY A 160 -11.67 20.90 10.55
C GLY A 160 -13.11 20.57 10.13
N GLY A 161 -14.08 21.00 10.94
CA GLY A 161 -15.48 20.99 10.54
C GLY A 161 -15.71 21.91 9.34
N GLN A 162 -16.45 21.44 8.34
CA GLN A 162 -16.66 22.13 7.07
C GLN A 162 -17.84 23.10 7.10
N ASP A 163 -18.70 22.99 8.11
CA ASP A 163 -19.91 23.79 8.28
C ASP A 163 -20.27 23.94 9.77
N ALA A 164 -21.40 24.58 10.05
CA ALA A 164 -21.92 24.77 11.41
C ALA A 164 -22.25 23.46 12.15
N ASN A 165 -22.40 22.34 11.42
CA ASN A 165 -22.61 21.01 11.98
C ASN A 165 -21.29 20.26 12.23
N ALA A 166 -20.15 20.91 11.96
CA ALA A 166 -18.83 20.32 11.99
C ALA A 166 -18.67 19.08 11.09
N THR A 167 -19.41 19.03 9.98
CA THR A 167 -19.33 17.96 8.98
C THR A 167 -17.87 17.76 8.56
N LYS A 168 -17.39 16.52 8.52
CA LYS A 168 -16.01 16.21 8.11
C LYS A 168 -15.89 16.10 6.60
N ILE A 169 -14.68 16.28 6.07
CA ILE A 169 -14.43 16.17 4.63
C ILE A 169 -14.85 14.78 4.14
N GLU A 170 -15.50 14.76 2.98
CA GLU A 170 -15.93 13.57 2.27
C GLU A 170 -15.36 13.61 0.86
N TRP A 171 -15.03 12.43 0.32
CA TRP A 171 -14.54 12.28 -1.05
C TRP A 171 -15.51 11.43 -1.85
N ILE A 172 -16.35 12.08 -2.65
CA ILE A 172 -17.31 11.39 -3.53
C ILE A 172 -16.67 11.14 -4.89
N VAL A 173 -16.81 9.94 -5.42
CA VAL A 173 -16.37 9.58 -6.77
C VAL A 173 -17.63 9.32 -7.60
N ASN A 174 -17.97 10.24 -8.50
CA ASN A 174 -19.02 10.04 -9.50
C ASN A 174 -18.45 9.54 -10.84
N GLY A 175 -17.20 9.91 -11.15
CA GLY A 175 -16.45 9.45 -12.31
C GLY A 175 -15.57 8.24 -12.00
N ASN A 176 -14.29 8.33 -12.38
CA ASN A 176 -13.29 7.29 -12.13
C ASN A 176 -12.16 7.79 -11.22
N LEU A 177 -11.62 6.90 -10.39
CA LEU A 177 -10.49 7.21 -9.50
C LEU A 177 -9.39 6.16 -9.63
N TYR A 178 -8.17 6.58 -9.90
CA TYR A 178 -7.00 5.70 -9.95
C TYR A 178 -5.94 6.19 -8.98
N ILE A 179 -5.75 5.46 -7.87
CA ILE A 179 -4.65 5.65 -6.93
C ILE A 179 -3.58 4.60 -7.28
N GLN A 180 -2.42 5.07 -7.75
CA GLN A 180 -1.39 4.25 -8.39
C GLN A 180 -0.04 4.45 -7.70
N GLY A 181 0.09 3.92 -6.48
CA GLY A 181 1.36 3.84 -5.79
C GLY A 181 2.26 2.73 -6.29
N THR A 182 3.43 2.63 -5.67
CA THR A 182 4.34 1.48 -5.78
C THR A 182 4.79 1.02 -4.40
N ALA A 183 5.42 -0.16 -4.30
CA ALA A 183 5.95 -0.65 -3.02
C ALA A 183 6.96 0.33 -2.40
N ASP A 184 7.78 0.99 -3.23
CA ASP A 184 8.78 1.97 -2.80
C ASP A 184 8.21 3.37 -2.57
N ALA A 185 7.10 3.71 -3.24
CA ALA A 185 6.46 5.02 -3.18
C ALA A 185 4.93 4.88 -3.12
N PRO A 186 4.38 4.38 -1.99
CA PRO A 186 2.94 4.25 -1.84
C PRO A 186 2.26 5.63 -1.82
N VAL A 187 1.01 5.70 -2.27
CA VAL A 187 0.20 6.91 -2.08
C VAL A 187 -0.31 6.92 -0.64
N LEU A 188 -0.11 8.03 0.08
CA LEU A 188 -0.63 8.21 1.42
C LEU A 188 -1.90 9.07 1.38
N VAL A 189 -3.03 8.52 1.83
CA VAL A 189 -4.30 9.24 2.01
C VAL A 189 -4.61 9.32 3.49
N SER A 190 -4.33 10.48 4.08
CA SER A 190 -4.35 10.66 5.53
C SER A 190 -4.71 12.09 5.94
N VAL A 191 -4.77 12.34 7.23
CA VAL A 191 -4.78 13.67 7.83
C VAL A 191 -3.37 14.27 7.85
N PRO A 192 -3.19 15.56 8.14
CA PRO A 192 -1.85 16.15 8.32
C PRO A 192 -0.98 15.37 9.29
N ALA A 193 0.33 15.30 9.01
CA ALA A 193 1.28 14.49 9.78
C ALA A 193 1.25 14.73 11.31
N ALA A 194 1.00 15.97 11.74
CA ALA A 194 0.89 16.34 13.17
C ALA A 194 -0.32 15.68 13.88
N GLU A 195 -1.32 15.23 13.13
CA GLU A 195 -2.53 14.61 13.65
C GLU A 195 -2.49 13.07 13.58
N ARG A 196 -1.45 12.49 12.97
CA ARG A 196 -1.26 11.03 12.84
C ARG A 196 -0.71 10.43 14.15
N THR A 197 -1.52 10.47 15.20
CA THR A 197 -1.14 10.04 16.55
C THR A 197 -1.93 8.81 17.00
N ALA A 198 -1.41 8.08 17.98
CA ALA A 198 -2.11 6.96 18.61
C ALA A 198 -3.42 7.38 19.29
N ALA A 199 -3.48 8.61 19.83
CA ALA A 199 -4.70 9.17 20.41
C ALA A 199 -5.81 9.38 19.37
N ASN A 200 -5.42 9.50 18.09
CA ASN A 200 -6.31 9.74 16.98
C ASN A 200 -6.75 8.47 16.23
N THR A 201 -6.24 7.28 16.58
CA THR A 201 -6.45 6.02 15.84
C THR A 201 -7.92 5.76 15.49
N PHE A 202 -8.86 6.08 16.36
CA PHE A 202 -10.29 5.88 16.13
C PHE A 202 -11.10 7.19 16.16
N LYS A 203 -10.46 8.35 15.96
CA LYS A 203 -11.12 9.67 16.05
C LYS A 203 -11.93 10.07 14.82
N ARG A 204 -11.99 9.22 13.77
CA ARG A 204 -12.92 9.38 12.64
C ARG A 204 -12.78 10.75 11.97
N LEU A 205 -11.55 11.10 11.59
CA LEU A 205 -11.17 12.47 11.25
C LEU A 205 -11.64 12.92 9.87
N TRP A 206 -11.99 11.99 8.98
CA TRP A 206 -12.62 12.27 7.69
C TRP A 206 -13.49 11.09 7.20
N GLY A 207 -14.28 11.32 6.15
CA GLY A 207 -15.36 10.42 5.71
C GLY A 207 -14.93 9.18 4.93
N GLY A 208 -13.76 9.16 4.31
CA GLY A 208 -13.34 8.09 3.39
C GLY A 208 -13.73 8.36 1.92
N ILE A 209 -13.50 7.36 1.07
CA ILE A 209 -13.69 7.40 -0.39
C ILE A 209 -15.01 6.71 -0.75
N ILE A 210 -15.90 7.42 -1.46
CA ILE A 210 -17.30 6.99 -1.66
C ILE A 210 -17.62 6.96 -3.15
N GLY A 211 -17.62 5.77 -3.74
CA GLY A 211 -18.13 5.53 -5.09
C GLY A 211 -19.66 5.66 -5.13
N SER A 212 -20.16 6.64 -5.88
CA SER A 212 -21.59 6.82 -6.09
C SER A 212 -22.17 5.78 -7.05
N THR A 213 -23.47 5.87 -7.33
CA THR A 213 -24.15 4.99 -8.30
C THR A 213 -23.69 5.19 -9.75
N SER A 214 -23.06 6.31 -10.08
CA SER A 214 -22.47 6.55 -11.41
C SER A 214 -21.00 6.16 -11.52
N CYS A 215 -20.34 5.90 -10.39
CA CYS A 215 -18.92 5.55 -10.36
C CYS A 215 -18.69 4.26 -11.14
N SER A 216 -17.93 4.34 -12.23
CA SER A 216 -17.75 3.21 -13.13
C SER A 216 -16.54 2.37 -12.71
N GLU A 217 -15.39 3.01 -12.44
CA GLU A 217 -14.16 2.29 -12.11
C GLU A 217 -13.37 2.95 -10.98
N ILE A 218 -12.83 2.14 -10.07
CA ILE A 218 -11.83 2.57 -9.08
C ILE A 218 -10.68 1.56 -9.05
N LEU A 219 -9.45 2.08 -9.12
CA LEU A 219 -8.21 1.35 -8.82
C LEU A 219 -7.57 1.97 -7.59
N ILE A 220 -7.20 1.13 -6.62
CA ILE A 220 -6.32 1.50 -5.51
C ILE A 220 -5.20 0.46 -5.43
N ASP A 221 -3.99 0.85 -5.82
CA ASP A 221 -2.82 -0.01 -5.82
C ASP A 221 -1.70 0.66 -5.02
N HIS A 222 -1.12 -0.08 -4.07
CA HIS A 222 -0.06 0.40 -3.18
C HIS A 222 -0.39 1.75 -2.51
N ALA A 223 -1.49 1.81 -1.77
CA ALA A 223 -1.85 2.98 -0.98
C ALA A 223 -1.85 2.71 0.53
N VAL A 224 -1.81 3.77 1.32
CA VAL A 224 -2.12 3.74 2.75
C VAL A 224 -3.30 4.69 3.00
N ILE A 225 -4.41 4.16 3.49
CA ILE A 225 -5.63 4.92 3.78
C ILE A 225 -5.93 4.84 5.27
N GLU A 226 -6.02 6.00 5.94
CA GLU A 226 -6.10 6.04 7.40
C GLU A 226 -6.92 7.19 7.99
N TYR A 227 -7.32 7.04 9.26
CA TYR A 227 -8.09 8.02 10.06
C TYR A 227 -9.50 8.31 9.55
N THR A 228 -10.12 7.34 8.87
CA THR A 228 -11.46 7.45 8.29
C THR A 228 -12.56 7.09 9.28
N GLY A 229 -13.82 7.26 8.84
CA GLY A 229 -15.00 6.79 9.53
C GLY A 229 -15.83 7.88 10.20
N ALA A 230 -15.73 9.12 9.69
CA ALA A 230 -16.53 10.24 10.18
C ALA A 230 -18.02 9.89 10.30
N VAL A 231 -18.70 10.49 11.27
CA VAL A 231 -20.15 10.36 11.39
C VAL A 231 -20.79 11.38 10.47
N THR A 232 -21.69 10.92 9.59
CA THR A 232 -22.45 11.78 8.69
C THR A 232 -23.32 12.77 9.46
N THR A 233 -23.52 13.95 8.90
CA THR A 233 -24.52 14.92 9.37
C THR A 233 -25.66 15.02 8.34
N ALA A 234 -26.72 15.75 8.64
CA ALA A 234 -27.76 16.02 7.63
C ALA A 234 -27.25 16.82 6.41
N THR A 235 -26.13 17.53 6.55
CA THR A 235 -25.49 18.33 5.49
C THR A 235 -24.32 17.63 4.81
N SER A 236 -23.95 16.42 5.25
CA SER A 236 -22.98 15.55 4.58
C SER A 236 -23.28 15.41 3.09
N PRO A 237 -22.30 15.65 2.19
CA PRO A 237 -22.48 15.46 0.75
C PRO A 237 -23.05 14.08 0.40
N SER A 238 -22.59 13.02 1.05
CA SER A 238 -23.08 11.65 0.87
C SER A 238 -24.55 11.46 1.27
N VAL A 239 -25.00 12.13 2.33
CA VAL A 239 -26.42 12.12 2.76
C VAL A 239 -27.27 12.91 1.77
N THR A 240 -26.82 14.11 1.36
CA THR A 240 -27.56 14.92 0.36
C THR A 240 -27.64 14.24 -1.00
N ALA A 241 -26.64 13.42 -1.35
CA ALA A 241 -26.62 12.60 -2.56
C ALA A 241 -27.43 11.30 -2.45
N GLY A 242 -28.01 11.00 -1.28
CA GLY A 242 -28.78 9.76 -1.05
C GLY A 242 -27.94 8.49 -1.03
N LEU A 243 -26.63 8.60 -0.78
CA LEU A 243 -25.71 7.46 -0.67
C LEU A 243 -25.70 6.86 0.75
N PHE A 244 -26.06 7.66 1.74
CA PHE A 244 -26.18 7.29 3.15
C PHE A 244 -27.57 7.66 3.68
N LYS A 245 -27.90 7.17 4.88
CA LYS A 245 -29.23 7.37 5.47
C LYS A 245 -29.61 8.85 5.59
N ALA A 246 -30.86 9.16 5.22
CA ALA A 246 -31.44 10.49 5.42
C ALA A 246 -31.40 10.92 6.89
N GLY A 247 -30.95 12.16 7.13
CA GLY A 247 -30.84 12.77 8.47
C GLY A 247 -29.46 12.65 9.14
N GLY A 248 -28.55 11.83 8.60
CA GLY A 248 -27.20 11.64 9.16
C GLY A 248 -27.16 10.73 10.40
N GLY A 249 -26.02 10.73 11.07
CA GLY A 249 -25.74 9.92 12.27
C GLY A 249 -25.17 8.53 11.98
N GLU A 250 -24.92 8.20 10.71
CA GLU A 250 -24.30 6.95 10.29
C GLU A 250 -22.77 7.10 10.23
N GLY A 251 -22.04 6.12 10.77
CA GLY A 251 -20.60 6.03 10.63
C GLY A 251 -20.23 5.70 9.19
N MET A 252 -19.39 6.52 8.58
CA MET A 252 -18.86 6.27 7.25
C MET A 252 -17.76 5.22 7.30
N VAL A 253 -17.28 4.77 6.15
CA VAL A 253 -16.28 3.69 6.02
C VAL A 253 -15.05 4.22 5.27
N ALA A 254 -13.92 3.52 5.31
CA ALA A 254 -12.73 3.99 4.58
C ALA A 254 -12.95 4.01 3.05
N PHE A 255 -13.63 2.99 2.53
CA PHE A 255 -13.97 2.85 1.12
C PHE A 255 -15.38 2.26 0.95
N ASN A 256 -16.23 2.95 0.18
CA ASN A 256 -17.60 2.54 -0.14
C ASN A 256 -17.88 2.50 -1.66
N THR A 257 -18.74 1.60 -2.13
CA THR A 257 -19.28 1.63 -3.52
C THR A 257 -20.77 1.34 -3.59
N ASN A 258 -21.42 1.90 -4.62
CA ASN A 258 -22.86 1.79 -4.83
C ASN A 258 -23.30 1.33 -6.24
N ASN A 259 -22.42 1.24 -7.23
CA ASN A 259 -22.80 0.89 -8.61
C ASN A 259 -22.73 -0.64 -8.84
N PRO A 260 -23.85 -1.34 -9.14
CA PRO A 260 -23.83 -2.76 -9.48
C PRO A 260 -22.99 -3.12 -10.71
N ALA A 261 -22.84 -2.18 -11.65
CA ALA A 261 -22.01 -2.35 -12.84
C ALA A 261 -20.57 -1.81 -12.65
N GLY A 262 -20.23 -1.33 -11.46
CA GLY A 262 -18.92 -0.78 -11.15
C GLY A 262 -17.82 -1.85 -11.16
N LYS A 263 -16.58 -1.42 -11.40
CA LYS A 263 -15.40 -2.28 -11.42
C LYS A 263 -14.35 -1.75 -10.46
N TYR A 264 -14.00 -2.54 -9.46
CA TYR A 264 -13.20 -2.06 -8.34
C TYR A 264 -12.05 -3.00 -8.05
N VAL A 265 -10.82 -2.51 -8.15
CA VAL A 265 -9.62 -3.27 -7.84
C VAL A 265 -8.88 -2.57 -6.71
N ILE A 266 -8.68 -3.29 -5.61
CA ILE A 266 -7.88 -2.81 -4.48
C ILE A 266 -6.81 -3.86 -4.18
N GLN A 267 -5.56 -3.48 -4.37
CA GLN A 267 -4.43 -4.37 -4.14
C GLN A 267 -3.24 -3.68 -3.47
N HIS A 268 -2.44 -4.46 -2.74
CA HIS A 268 -1.23 -4.00 -2.05
C HIS A 268 -1.47 -2.79 -1.14
N THR A 269 -2.70 -2.60 -0.67
CA THR A 269 -3.13 -1.39 0.03
C THR A 269 -3.27 -1.66 1.52
N THR A 270 -2.85 -0.70 2.34
CA THR A 270 -3.02 -0.73 3.78
C THR A 270 -4.20 0.14 4.20
N PHE A 271 -5.17 -0.45 4.89
CA PHE A 271 -6.21 0.28 5.62
C PHE A 271 -5.90 0.22 7.11
N ARG A 272 -5.80 1.39 7.76
CA ARG A 272 -5.53 1.43 9.20
C ARG A 272 -6.15 2.61 9.92
N SER A 273 -6.23 2.52 11.24
CA SER A 273 -6.74 3.63 12.07
C SER A 273 -8.10 4.12 11.58
N THR A 274 -9.01 3.20 11.28
CA THR A 274 -10.36 3.53 10.81
C THR A 274 -11.36 3.25 11.91
N GLY A 275 -12.28 4.18 12.16
CA GLY A 275 -13.26 4.06 13.24
C GLY A 275 -14.45 3.13 12.95
N GLU A 276 -14.54 2.60 11.72
CA GLU A 276 -15.64 1.79 11.17
C GLU A 276 -15.07 0.73 10.21
N ASP A 277 -15.89 0.16 9.30
CA ASP A 277 -15.43 -0.75 8.26
C ASP A 277 -14.35 -0.11 7.38
N ALA A 278 -13.35 -0.89 7.00
CA ALA A 278 -12.36 -0.46 6.01
C ALA A 278 -12.96 -0.47 4.61
N ILE A 279 -13.40 -1.64 4.13
CA ILE A 279 -14.08 -1.78 2.84
C ILE A 279 -15.54 -2.16 3.08
N TYR A 280 -16.46 -1.37 2.52
CA TYR A 280 -17.87 -1.73 2.39
C TYR A 280 -18.28 -1.62 0.93
N VAL A 281 -18.75 -2.70 0.30
CA VAL A 281 -19.21 -2.63 -1.10
C VAL A 281 -20.62 -3.13 -1.25
N GLN A 282 -21.41 -2.39 -2.02
CA GLN A 282 -22.75 -2.76 -2.45
C GLN A 282 -22.89 -2.47 -3.94
N GLY A 283 -22.78 -3.51 -4.75
CA GLY A 283 -22.64 -3.40 -6.20
C GLY A 283 -21.18 -3.49 -6.67
N GLY A 284 -20.97 -4.19 -7.78
CA GLY A 284 -19.74 -4.13 -8.57
C GLY A 284 -19.00 -5.48 -8.70
N SER A 285 -18.12 -5.54 -9.69
CA SER A 285 -17.14 -6.61 -9.86
C SER A 285 -15.84 -6.21 -9.18
N CYS A 286 -15.45 -6.93 -8.13
CA CYS A 286 -14.38 -6.52 -7.23
C CYS A 286 -13.26 -7.55 -7.11
N ILE A 287 -12.01 -7.09 -7.15
CA ILE A 287 -10.83 -7.87 -6.74
C ILE A 287 -10.18 -7.15 -5.55
N PHE A 288 -10.11 -7.82 -4.40
CA PHE A 288 -9.45 -7.34 -3.19
C PHE A 288 -8.34 -8.29 -2.79
N MET A 289 -7.09 -7.94 -3.10
CA MET A 289 -5.96 -8.85 -2.88
C MET A 289 -4.70 -8.23 -2.32
N ASN A 290 -3.92 -9.01 -1.57
CA ASN A 290 -2.63 -8.59 -1.02
C ASN A 290 -2.73 -7.32 -0.15
N ASN A 291 -3.89 -7.04 0.43
CA ASN A 291 -4.11 -5.85 1.27
C ASN A 291 -3.80 -6.16 2.73
N THR A 292 -3.46 -5.13 3.48
CA THR A 292 -3.21 -5.20 4.93
C THR A 292 -4.22 -4.35 5.69
N PHE A 293 -4.82 -4.91 6.73
CA PHE A 293 -5.82 -4.25 7.56
C PHE A 293 -5.41 -4.33 9.03
N TYR A 294 -5.38 -3.19 9.73
CA TYR A 294 -5.19 -3.20 11.19
C TYR A 294 -5.74 -1.96 11.87
N ALA A 295 -6.08 -2.06 13.15
CA ALA A 295 -6.80 -0.99 13.86
C ALA A 295 -8.04 -0.54 13.06
N VAL A 296 -8.91 -1.51 12.77
CA VAL A 296 -10.17 -1.31 12.03
C VAL A 296 -11.34 -1.46 12.99
N GLY A 297 -12.12 -0.38 13.15
CA GLY A 297 -13.31 -0.28 13.99
C GLY A 297 -13.03 0.05 15.46
N GLU A 298 -13.75 0.98 16.08
CA GLU A 298 -13.62 1.25 17.53
C GLU A 298 -14.53 0.36 18.37
N ALA A 299 -15.84 0.55 18.21
CA ALA A 299 -16.89 -0.24 18.82
C ALA A 299 -17.41 -1.32 17.87
N GLY A 300 -17.32 -1.12 16.56
CA GLY A 300 -17.54 -2.11 15.51
C GLY A 300 -16.70 -1.76 14.28
N GLY A 301 -16.45 -2.73 13.42
CA GLY A 301 -15.80 -2.53 12.12
C GLY A 301 -15.30 -3.82 11.51
N GLU A 302 -15.47 -3.96 10.21
CA GLU A 302 -15.02 -5.07 9.40
C GLU A 302 -13.87 -4.68 8.47
N ALA A 303 -12.93 -5.59 8.23
CA ALA A 303 -11.92 -5.35 7.21
C ALA A 303 -12.57 -5.29 5.81
N ILE A 304 -13.40 -6.30 5.48
CA ILE A 304 -14.14 -6.34 4.21
C ILE A 304 -15.61 -6.71 4.47
N ASN A 305 -16.51 -5.80 4.12
CA ASN A 305 -17.95 -5.94 4.21
C ASN A 305 -18.58 -5.92 2.80
N VAL A 306 -19.19 -7.02 2.39
CA VAL A 306 -19.77 -7.19 1.05
C VAL A 306 -21.27 -7.36 1.16
N LYS A 307 -22.01 -6.60 0.33
CA LYS A 307 -23.48 -6.60 0.23
C LYS A 307 -23.96 -7.02 -1.17
N ALA A 308 -25.27 -7.00 -1.37
CA ALA A 308 -25.90 -7.36 -2.64
C ALA A 308 -25.42 -6.53 -3.85
N GLY A 309 -25.50 -7.14 -5.02
CA GLY A 309 -25.06 -6.59 -6.30
C GLY A 309 -23.57 -6.77 -6.56
N CYS A 310 -22.83 -7.38 -5.63
CA CYS A 310 -21.39 -7.61 -5.77
C CYS A 310 -21.06 -9.00 -6.33
N LYS A 311 -20.01 -9.05 -7.14
CA LYS A 311 -19.26 -10.27 -7.45
C LYS A 311 -17.80 -10.05 -7.06
N VAL A 312 -17.29 -10.78 -6.08
CA VAL A 312 -16.02 -10.47 -5.39
C VAL A 312 -15.10 -11.67 -5.33
N ASP A 313 -13.83 -11.47 -5.68
CA ASP A 313 -12.74 -12.33 -5.23
C ASP A 313 -11.89 -11.56 -4.20
N ALA A 314 -11.83 -12.06 -2.98
CA ALA A 314 -11.04 -11.48 -1.89
C ALA A 314 -10.00 -12.50 -1.40
N ALA A 315 -8.72 -12.24 -1.69
CA ALA A 315 -7.68 -13.23 -1.50
C ALA A 315 -6.33 -12.68 -1.04
N TYR A 316 -5.56 -13.48 -0.31
CA TYR A 316 -4.20 -13.10 0.11
C TYR A 316 -4.15 -11.81 0.94
N ASN A 317 -5.22 -11.46 1.63
CA ASN A 317 -5.24 -10.30 2.52
C ASN A 317 -4.76 -10.68 3.93
N LEU A 318 -4.05 -9.76 4.59
CA LEU A 318 -3.69 -9.82 5.99
C LEU A 318 -4.62 -8.92 6.81
N MET A 319 -5.33 -9.50 7.77
CA MET A 319 -6.30 -8.79 8.61
C MET A 319 -5.96 -8.96 10.08
N TYR A 320 -5.34 -7.96 10.69
CA TYR A 320 -4.94 -7.97 12.09
C TYR A 320 -5.87 -7.13 12.96
N SER A 321 -6.56 -7.78 13.89
CA SER A 321 -7.48 -7.17 14.85
C SER A 321 -8.58 -6.25 14.24
N PRO A 322 -9.29 -6.63 13.15
CA PRO A 322 -10.59 -6.02 12.88
C PRO A 322 -11.54 -6.25 14.06
N ASN A 323 -12.21 -5.20 14.50
CA ASN A 323 -12.95 -5.23 15.75
C ASN A 323 -14.13 -6.22 15.73
N THR A 324 -14.89 -6.28 14.63
CA THR A 324 -16.04 -7.20 14.51
C THR A 324 -15.68 -8.46 13.71
N ASN A 325 -15.25 -8.34 12.46
CA ASN A 325 -14.90 -9.50 11.61
C ASN A 325 -13.78 -9.12 10.63
N GLY A 326 -13.00 -10.11 10.20
CA GLY A 326 -12.25 -9.98 8.95
C GLY A 326 -13.20 -9.78 7.78
N PHE A 327 -14.24 -10.63 7.71
CA PHE A 327 -15.24 -10.56 6.65
C PHE A 327 -16.67 -10.50 7.17
N LYS A 328 -17.48 -9.60 6.60
CA LYS A 328 -18.94 -9.64 6.66
C LYS A 328 -19.47 -9.83 5.24
N LEU A 329 -19.97 -11.02 4.95
CA LEU A 329 -20.49 -11.41 3.64
C LEU A 329 -22.00 -11.53 3.73
N SER A 330 -22.73 -10.69 3.00
CA SER A 330 -24.17 -10.61 3.11
C SER A 330 -24.81 -10.32 1.77
N ASN A 331 -26.02 -10.81 1.56
CA ASN A 331 -26.87 -10.40 0.44
C ASN A 331 -27.92 -9.37 0.87
N SER A 332 -27.68 -8.67 1.99
CA SER A 332 -28.48 -7.51 2.38
C SER A 332 -28.46 -6.44 1.28
N GLY A 333 -29.63 -5.83 1.03
CA GLY A 333 -29.81 -4.83 -0.02
C GLY A 333 -30.10 -5.40 -1.41
N ALA A 334 -30.37 -6.71 -1.52
CA ALA A 334 -30.81 -7.33 -2.76
C ALA A 334 -32.14 -6.74 -3.24
N SER A 335 -32.27 -6.55 -4.55
CA SER A 335 -33.44 -5.97 -5.19
C SER A 335 -33.48 -6.37 -6.67
N ALA A 336 -34.51 -5.93 -7.40
CA ALA A 336 -34.57 -6.14 -8.86
C ALA A 336 -33.36 -5.56 -9.62
N THR A 337 -32.65 -4.58 -9.05
CA THR A 337 -31.47 -3.93 -9.66
C THR A 337 -30.16 -4.31 -8.98
N ARG A 338 -30.19 -5.09 -7.89
CA ARG A 338 -29.02 -5.59 -7.16
C ARG A 338 -29.14 -7.09 -7.01
N ALA A 339 -28.45 -7.79 -7.92
CA ALA A 339 -28.39 -9.25 -7.95
C ALA A 339 -27.78 -9.84 -6.67
N GLN A 340 -27.91 -11.15 -6.51
CA GLN A 340 -27.31 -11.87 -5.38
C GLN A 340 -25.81 -11.58 -5.26
N ALA A 341 -25.35 -11.29 -4.04
CA ALA A 341 -23.93 -11.19 -3.72
C ALA A 341 -23.23 -12.55 -3.89
N GLN A 342 -22.15 -12.57 -4.65
CA GLN A 342 -21.32 -13.75 -4.95
C GLN A 342 -19.88 -13.48 -4.54
N ILE A 343 -19.32 -14.27 -3.62
CA ILE A 343 -17.98 -14.02 -3.07
C ILE A 343 -17.14 -15.29 -3.00
N ASN A 344 -15.91 -15.23 -3.51
CA ASN A 344 -14.85 -16.15 -3.11
C ASN A 344 -13.94 -15.42 -2.11
N ALA A 345 -13.83 -15.95 -0.89
CA ALA A 345 -12.91 -15.46 0.13
C ALA A 345 -11.90 -16.57 0.45
N TYR A 346 -10.67 -16.42 -0.04
CA TYR A 346 -9.69 -17.50 0.04
C TYR A 346 -8.26 -17.08 0.31
N ASN A 347 -7.48 -17.97 0.93
CA ASN A 347 -6.07 -17.71 1.23
C ASN A 347 -5.84 -16.38 1.98
N ASN A 348 -6.75 -15.96 2.86
CA ASN A 348 -6.54 -14.78 3.70
C ASN A 348 -5.99 -15.19 5.07
N THR A 349 -5.17 -14.33 5.68
CA THR A 349 -4.70 -14.49 7.07
C THR A 349 -5.48 -13.53 7.97
N ILE A 350 -6.31 -14.07 8.87
CA ILE A 350 -7.17 -13.29 9.78
C ILE A 350 -6.72 -13.54 11.21
N ILE A 351 -6.31 -12.49 11.90
CA ILE A 351 -5.66 -12.57 13.21
C ILE A 351 -6.41 -11.69 14.21
N ASN A 352 -6.69 -12.20 15.40
CA ASN A 352 -7.32 -11.45 16.51
C ASN A 352 -8.63 -10.74 16.15
N SER A 353 -9.37 -11.21 15.16
CA SER A 353 -10.62 -10.55 14.79
C SER A 353 -11.75 -10.90 15.75
N GLY A 354 -12.70 -9.97 15.91
CA GLY A 354 -13.96 -10.23 16.59
C GLY A 354 -13.96 -10.11 18.10
N TRP A 355 -12.82 -9.77 18.71
CA TRP A 355 -12.73 -9.38 20.12
C TRP A 355 -13.22 -7.95 20.30
N ARG A 356 -14.53 -7.72 20.09
CA ARG A 356 -15.10 -6.38 20.15
C ARG A 356 -14.78 -5.71 21.48
N ARG A 357 -14.35 -4.46 21.37
CA ARG A 357 -14.09 -3.57 22.52
C ARG A 357 -15.37 -2.99 23.14
N ASP A 358 -16.54 -3.26 22.56
CA ASP A 358 -17.83 -2.84 23.10
C ASP A 358 -18.27 -3.77 24.25
N PRO A 359 -18.34 -3.27 25.51
CA PRO A 359 -18.70 -4.08 26.67
C PRO A 359 -20.17 -4.53 26.68
N ASN A 360 -21.02 -4.03 25.79
CA ASN A 360 -22.45 -4.37 25.79
C ASN A 360 -22.85 -5.34 24.68
N ALA A 361 -21.93 -5.64 23.75
CA ALA A 361 -22.24 -6.44 22.56
C ALA A 361 -21.08 -7.35 22.15
N PRO A 362 -20.84 -8.47 22.88
CA PRO A 362 -19.87 -9.50 22.48
C PRO A 362 -20.39 -10.20 21.22
N LYS A 363 -20.12 -9.58 20.07
CA LYS A 363 -20.55 -9.98 18.74
C LYS A 363 -19.32 -9.91 17.86
N GLY A 364 -19.25 -10.74 16.84
CA GLY A 364 -18.12 -10.76 15.91
C GLY A 364 -17.57 -12.16 15.75
N GLY A 365 -16.49 -12.28 15.01
CA GLY A 365 -15.85 -13.54 14.66
C GLY A 365 -14.72 -13.30 13.67
N SER A 366 -14.41 -14.31 12.89
CA SER A 366 -13.48 -14.19 11.76
C SER A 366 -14.20 -13.83 10.48
N ILE A 367 -15.21 -14.62 10.12
CA ILE A 367 -15.98 -14.50 8.88
C ILE A 367 -17.45 -14.67 9.24
N TRP A 368 -18.32 -13.77 8.78
CA TRP A 368 -19.76 -13.85 8.98
C TRP A 368 -20.50 -13.87 7.65
N CYS A 369 -21.23 -14.96 7.36
CA CYS A 369 -21.97 -15.16 6.10
C CYS A 369 -23.49 -15.22 6.35
N GLU A 370 -24.30 -14.36 5.70
CA GLU A 370 -25.75 -14.30 5.98
C GLU A 370 -26.64 -13.86 4.80
N LYS A 371 -27.96 -14.00 4.99
CA LYS A 371 -29.03 -13.41 4.17
C LYS A 371 -29.07 -13.81 2.70
N GLY A 372 -28.66 -15.03 2.38
CA GLY A 372 -28.74 -15.60 1.04
C GLY A 372 -27.56 -15.22 0.15
N VAL A 373 -26.42 -14.85 0.74
CA VAL A 373 -25.16 -14.65 0.01
C VAL A 373 -24.63 -15.98 -0.53
N LEU A 374 -24.15 -16.00 -1.78
CA LEU A 374 -23.45 -17.16 -2.33
C LEU A 374 -21.95 -17.02 -2.07
N VAL A 375 -21.39 -17.90 -1.24
CA VAL A 375 -19.97 -17.82 -0.85
C VAL A 375 -19.20 -19.10 -1.10
N ASN A 376 -17.93 -18.95 -1.46
CA ASN A 376 -16.90 -19.97 -1.30
C ASN A 376 -15.85 -19.42 -0.33
N VAL A 377 -15.74 -20.04 0.85
CA VAL A 377 -14.78 -19.67 1.90
C VAL A 377 -13.81 -20.83 2.09
N TYR A 378 -12.62 -20.70 1.51
CA TYR A 378 -11.60 -21.76 1.47
C TYR A 378 -10.22 -21.23 1.87
N ASN A 379 -9.38 -22.07 2.44
CA ASN A 379 -7.96 -21.84 2.66
C ASN A 379 -7.61 -20.63 3.54
N ASN A 380 -8.56 -20.07 4.29
CA ASN A 380 -8.28 -18.95 5.18
C ASN A 380 -7.56 -19.47 6.43
N LEU A 381 -6.50 -18.77 6.84
CA LEU A 381 -5.77 -19.00 8.06
C LEU A 381 -6.31 -18.06 9.15
N VAL A 382 -7.12 -18.60 10.05
CA VAL A 382 -7.79 -17.88 11.13
C VAL A 382 -7.07 -18.15 12.45
N ILE A 383 -6.38 -17.14 12.94
CA ILE A 383 -5.54 -17.20 14.12
C ILE A 383 -6.12 -16.33 15.21
N ASN A 384 -6.27 -16.88 16.41
CA ASN A 384 -6.64 -16.11 17.60
C ASN A 384 -7.92 -15.27 17.48
N ALA A 385 -8.77 -15.50 16.47
CA ALA A 385 -10.06 -14.85 16.34
C ALA A 385 -11.00 -15.33 17.45
N MET A 386 -11.98 -14.49 17.82
CA MET A 386 -12.96 -14.86 18.85
C MET A 386 -13.81 -16.06 18.43
N PHE A 387 -14.12 -16.18 17.14
CA PHE A 387 -14.86 -17.31 16.59
C PHE A 387 -14.33 -17.70 15.21
N ARG A 388 -14.54 -18.97 14.86
CA ARG A 388 -14.40 -19.48 13.49
C ARG A 388 -15.42 -18.83 12.55
N THR A 389 -15.47 -19.28 11.30
CA THR A 389 -16.51 -18.82 10.36
C THR A 389 -17.90 -19.08 10.95
N LYS A 390 -18.77 -18.07 10.89
CA LYS A 390 -20.14 -18.11 11.37
C LYS A 390 -21.13 -17.89 10.23
N ALA A 391 -22.17 -18.71 10.20
CA ALA A 391 -23.28 -18.61 9.28
C ALA A 391 -24.57 -19.03 10.01
N PRO A 392 -25.48 -18.10 10.35
CA PRO A 392 -26.77 -18.48 10.91
C PRO A 392 -27.49 -19.43 9.95
N SER A 393 -28.27 -20.38 10.49
CA SER A 393 -29.06 -21.32 9.68
C SER A 393 -28.26 -22.04 8.58
N TRP A 394 -26.97 -22.33 8.83
CA TRP A 394 -26.07 -22.97 7.88
C TRP A 394 -26.67 -24.26 7.30
N GLN A 395 -26.80 -24.33 5.97
CA GLN A 395 -27.42 -25.42 5.22
C GLN A 395 -28.89 -25.74 5.60
N LEU A 396 -29.56 -24.84 6.31
CA LEU A 396 -30.97 -24.98 6.71
C LEU A 396 -31.88 -23.99 5.98
N ASN A 397 -31.50 -22.72 5.94
CA ASN A 397 -32.24 -21.70 5.21
C ASN A 397 -31.34 -20.58 4.68
N ALA A 398 -31.74 -20.00 3.54
CA ALA A 398 -31.05 -18.89 2.90
C ALA A 398 -31.64 -17.51 3.27
N THR A 399 -32.71 -17.45 4.08
CA THR A 399 -33.30 -16.18 4.51
C THR A 399 -32.42 -15.51 5.55
N ASP A 400 -32.01 -16.26 6.57
CA ASP A 400 -31.10 -15.79 7.61
C ASP A 400 -29.66 -16.19 7.27
N GLY A 401 -29.48 -17.43 6.82
CA GLY A 401 -28.19 -17.99 6.44
C GLY A 401 -27.73 -17.64 5.04
N PRO A 402 -26.51 -18.05 4.64
CA PRO A 402 -26.06 -17.93 3.26
C PRO A 402 -26.88 -18.83 2.32
N ASP A 403 -26.71 -18.65 1.02
CA ASP A 403 -27.28 -19.51 0.00
C ASP A 403 -26.90 -20.98 0.25
N LEU A 404 -27.83 -21.92 0.03
CA LEU A 404 -27.61 -23.35 0.28
C LEU A 404 -26.54 -23.97 -0.62
N ALA A 405 -26.22 -23.34 -1.76
CA ALA A 405 -25.11 -23.73 -2.63
C ALA A 405 -23.73 -23.26 -2.11
N SER A 406 -23.70 -22.40 -1.10
CA SER A 406 -22.46 -21.89 -0.51
C SER A 406 -21.59 -23.01 0.04
N LYS A 407 -20.28 -22.78 0.01
CA LYS A 407 -19.25 -23.68 0.52
C LYS A 407 -18.37 -22.96 1.51
N ILE A 408 -18.25 -23.55 2.70
CA ILE A 408 -17.37 -23.09 3.78
C ILE A 408 -16.68 -24.36 4.27
N ASP A 409 -15.44 -24.55 3.86
CA ASP A 409 -14.66 -25.75 4.14
C ASP A 409 -13.16 -25.47 3.96
N TYR A 410 -12.27 -26.39 4.32
CA TYR A 410 -10.83 -26.23 4.15
C TYR A 410 -10.29 -24.92 4.73
N ASN A 411 -10.72 -24.50 5.91
CA ASN A 411 -10.13 -23.37 6.63
C ASN A 411 -9.31 -23.87 7.82
N TYR A 412 -8.31 -23.09 8.22
CA TYR A 412 -7.39 -23.43 9.30
C TYR A 412 -7.64 -22.54 10.50
N TYR A 413 -7.95 -23.14 11.65
CA TYR A 413 -8.26 -22.45 12.90
C TYR A 413 -7.27 -22.85 13.99
N ALA A 414 -6.47 -21.90 14.45
CA ALA A 414 -5.54 -22.10 15.56
C ALA A 414 -5.60 -20.95 16.57
N GLY A 415 -5.82 -21.31 17.83
CA GLY A 415 -5.85 -20.37 18.94
C GLY A 415 -4.64 -20.59 19.83
N GLY A 416 -3.91 -19.53 20.13
CA GLY A 416 -2.83 -19.52 21.10
C GLY A 416 -3.34 -19.64 22.54
N THR A 417 -2.44 -19.46 23.50
CA THR A 417 -2.71 -19.64 24.93
C THR A 417 -3.25 -18.40 25.63
N GLN A 418 -3.39 -17.29 24.91
CA GLN A 418 -3.90 -16.04 25.46
C GLN A 418 -5.35 -16.19 25.89
N ARG A 419 -5.70 -15.42 26.92
CA ARG A 419 -7.04 -15.37 27.46
C ARG A 419 -7.52 -13.92 27.51
N SER A 420 -8.79 -13.70 27.19
CA SER A 420 -9.45 -12.43 27.39
C SER A 420 -9.87 -12.29 28.85
N ASP A 421 -9.66 -11.09 29.37
CA ASP A 421 -10.05 -10.63 30.71
C ASP A 421 -11.38 -9.85 30.70
N VAL A 422 -11.96 -9.62 29.51
CA VAL A 422 -13.24 -8.93 29.34
C VAL A 422 -14.37 -9.80 29.93
N PRO A 423 -15.11 -9.33 30.95
CA PRO A 423 -16.11 -10.12 31.68
C PRO A 423 -17.17 -10.78 30.78
N GLN A 424 -17.53 -10.14 29.69
CA GLN A 424 -18.52 -10.59 28.73
C GLN A 424 -18.03 -11.83 27.96
N HIS A 425 -16.75 -11.87 27.59
CA HIS A 425 -16.13 -13.02 26.91
C HIS A 425 -16.01 -14.23 27.86
N ILE A 426 -15.86 -13.97 29.15
CA ILE A 426 -15.86 -15.03 30.16
C ILE A 426 -17.29 -15.56 30.35
N THR A 427 -18.26 -14.66 30.48
CA THR A 427 -19.67 -14.99 30.73
C THR A 427 -20.32 -15.76 29.58
N ASN A 428 -19.96 -15.45 28.33
CA ASN A 428 -20.46 -16.16 27.15
C ASN A 428 -19.64 -17.43 26.81
N GLY A 429 -18.63 -17.78 27.61
CA GLY A 429 -17.85 -19.01 27.47
C GLY A 429 -16.77 -18.99 26.39
N THR A 430 -16.27 -17.81 25.98
CA THR A 430 -15.28 -17.63 24.91
C THR A 430 -14.02 -16.91 25.38
N ALA A 431 -13.50 -17.30 26.54
CA ALA A 431 -12.38 -16.61 27.16
C ALA A 431 -11.05 -16.83 26.39
N THR A 432 -10.93 -17.89 25.60
CA THR A 432 -9.80 -18.12 24.67
C THR A 432 -10.29 -18.23 23.24
N ALA A 433 -9.42 -18.03 22.25
CA ALA A 433 -9.78 -18.25 20.85
C ALA A 433 -10.21 -19.70 20.57
N TYR A 434 -9.55 -20.67 21.23
CA TYR A 434 -9.90 -22.09 21.11
C TYR A 434 -11.36 -22.37 21.53
N ASP A 435 -11.87 -21.66 22.55
CA ASP A 435 -13.27 -21.81 22.99
C ASP A 435 -14.28 -21.46 21.88
N GLY A 436 -13.94 -20.52 21.00
CA GLY A 436 -14.75 -20.14 19.84
C GLY A 436 -14.53 -20.97 18.58
N PHE A 437 -13.52 -21.85 18.57
CA PHE A 437 -13.21 -22.72 17.43
C PHE A 437 -13.73 -24.16 17.63
N LYS A 438 -13.76 -24.64 18.88
CA LYS A 438 -14.19 -25.99 19.21
C LYS A 438 -15.71 -26.16 19.03
N LEU A 439 -16.12 -27.40 18.72
CA LEU A 439 -17.53 -27.76 18.68
C LEU A 439 -18.15 -27.52 20.06
N SER A 440 -19.10 -26.59 20.14
CA SER A 440 -19.69 -26.15 21.40
C SER A 440 -21.19 -25.84 21.21
N PRO A 441 -22.06 -26.31 22.12
CA PRO A 441 -23.48 -25.96 22.09
C PRO A 441 -23.74 -24.49 22.45
N VAL A 442 -22.74 -23.80 23.03
CA VAL A 442 -22.84 -22.37 23.39
C VAL A 442 -22.49 -21.48 22.20
N VAL A 443 -21.62 -21.94 21.30
CA VAL A 443 -21.20 -21.20 20.11
C VAL A 443 -22.23 -21.39 19.01
N LYS A 444 -23.21 -20.49 18.97
CA LYS A 444 -24.23 -20.45 17.92
C LYS A 444 -23.64 -20.10 16.57
N ASP A 445 -24.23 -20.63 15.51
CA ASP A 445 -23.96 -20.31 14.09
C ASP A 445 -22.55 -20.67 13.59
N ALA A 446 -21.74 -21.39 14.37
CA ALA A 446 -20.42 -21.82 13.91
C ALA A 446 -20.52 -22.89 12.82
N VAL A 447 -19.71 -22.75 11.77
CA VAL A 447 -19.64 -23.70 10.66
C VAL A 447 -18.44 -24.62 10.83
N TYR A 448 -18.67 -25.92 10.82
CA TYR A 448 -17.64 -26.96 10.90
C TYR A 448 -17.52 -27.66 9.54
N GLY A 449 -16.63 -27.16 8.69
CA GLY A 449 -16.30 -27.79 7.41
C GLY A 449 -15.69 -29.17 7.63
N ALA A 450 -15.97 -30.11 6.72
CA ALA A 450 -15.51 -31.49 6.84
C ALA A 450 -13.97 -31.62 6.78
N HIS A 451 -13.31 -30.68 6.11
CA HIS A 451 -11.86 -30.62 5.90
C HIS A 451 -11.22 -29.42 6.60
N ASP A 452 -11.97 -28.71 7.45
CA ASP A 452 -11.39 -27.66 8.29
C ASP A 452 -10.34 -28.26 9.23
N ILE A 453 -9.19 -27.58 9.36
CA ILE A 453 -8.18 -27.92 10.36
C ILE A 453 -8.48 -27.09 11.61
N THR A 454 -8.67 -27.74 12.75
CA THR A 454 -8.86 -27.06 14.05
C THR A 454 -7.90 -27.66 15.07
N GLY A 455 -7.19 -26.80 15.82
CA GLY A 455 -6.37 -27.26 16.94
C GLY A 455 -7.18 -28.01 17.98
N ALA A 456 -6.60 -29.03 18.61
CA ALA A 456 -7.24 -29.83 19.64
C ALA A 456 -7.29 -29.11 21.00
N SER A 457 -6.43 -28.11 21.21
CA SER A 457 -6.37 -27.27 22.41
C SER A 457 -5.80 -25.90 22.07
N ALA A 458 -5.88 -24.95 23.03
CA ALA A 458 -5.10 -23.73 22.96
C ALA A 458 -3.59 -24.04 22.83
N GLY A 459 -2.90 -23.32 21.94
CA GLY A 459 -1.49 -23.53 21.59
C GLY A 459 -1.22 -24.64 20.57
N ASP A 460 -2.21 -25.50 20.27
CA ASP A 460 -2.07 -26.51 19.20
C ASP A 460 -2.15 -25.85 17.81
N LYS A 461 -1.63 -26.55 16.81
CA LYS A 461 -1.70 -26.14 15.40
C LYS A 461 -1.09 -24.77 15.13
N ASP A 462 -0.04 -24.40 15.86
CA ASP A 462 0.76 -23.19 15.59
C ASP A 462 1.12 -23.12 14.09
N PRO A 463 0.75 -22.05 13.37
CA PRO A 463 1.09 -21.89 11.96
C PRO A 463 2.59 -21.74 11.70
N MET A 464 3.42 -21.58 12.74
CA MET A 464 4.88 -21.43 12.63
C MET A 464 5.27 -20.25 11.74
N PHE A 465 4.72 -19.07 11.99
CA PHE A 465 5.14 -17.85 11.29
C PHE A 465 6.64 -17.55 11.51
N ASN A 466 7.28 -16.93 10.53
CA ASN A 466 8.66 -16.43 10.61
C ASN A 466 8.86 -15.55 11.83
N ASN A 467 8.00 -14.54 12.00
CA ASN A 467 8.05 -13.61 13.12
C ASN A 467 6.65 -13.10 13.50
N PHE A 468 5.93 -13.84 14.34
CA PHE A 468 4.71 -13.36 15.00
C PHE A 468 4.52 -14.08 16.34
N PRO A 469 4.17 -13.38 17.44
CA PRO A 469 3.97 -14.01 18.75
C PRO A 469 2.62 -14.74 18.85
N PHE A 470 2.45 -15.84 18.10
CA PHE A 470 1.20 -16.62 18.02
C PHE A 470 0.53 -16.92 19.38
N ALA A 471 1.31 -17.39 20.35
CA ALA A 471 0.81 -17.83 21.65
C ALA A 471 0.63 -16.73 22.70
N THR A 472 1.20 -15.54 22.48
CA THR A 472 1.26 -14.46 23.49
C THR A 472 0.75 -13.10 23.02
N ASN A 473 0.50 -12.90 21.71
CA ASN A 473 -0.08 -11.66 21.18
C ASN A 473 -1.49 -11.40 21.78
N PRO A 474 -1.73 -10.29 22.50
CA PRO A 474 -2.98 -10.08 23.22
C PRO A 474 -4.20 -9.99 22.29
N LEU A 475 -5.29 -10.65 22.66
CA LEU A 475 -6.47 -10.83 21.80
C LEU A 475 -7.19 -9.52 21.42
N LEU A 476 -7.10 -8.48 22.28
CA LEU A 476 -7.70 -7.17 22.04
C LEU A 476 -6.72 -6.14 21.46
N ASP A 477 -5.44 -6.50 21.31
CA ASP A 477 -4.43 -5.57 20.82
C ASP A 477 -4.61 -5.33 19.31
N TYR A 478 -4.64 -4.05 18.95
CA TYR A 478 -4.77 -3.56 17.59
C TYR A 478 -3.51 -2.84 17.10
N THR A 479 -2.48 -2.71 17.94
CA THR A 479 -1.19 -2.16 17.53
C THR A 479 -0.46 -3.17 16.66
N PHE A 480 -0.27 -2.81 15.39
CA PHE A 480 0.45 -3.64 14.43
C PHE A 480 1.96 -3.39 14.53
N ASN A 481 2.76 -4.46 14.57
CA ASN A 481 4.21 -4.35 14.53
C ASN A 481 4.71 -4.61 13.10
N ALA A 482 5.30 -3.59 12.49
CA ALA A 482 5.83 -3.66 11.13
C ALA A 482 7.01 -4.64 10.95
N SER A 483 7.64 -5.12 12.03
CA SER A 483 8.67 -6.16 11.94
C SER A 483 8.12 -7.58 11.86
N TRP A 484 6.81 -7.77 12.05
CA TRP A 484 6.20 -9.09 11.93
C TRP A 484 6.32 -9.63 10.50
N ASP A 485 6.55 -10.93 10.42
CA ASP A 485 6.62 -11.68 9.17
C ASP A 485 5.69 -12.90 9.29
N PHE A 486 4.61 -12.85 8.50
CA PHE A 486 3.55 -13.84 8.48
C PHE A 486 3.79 -14.96 7.46
N HIS A 487 4.94 -14.99 6.78
CA HIS A 487 5.34 -16.17 6.01
C HIS A 487 5.49 -17.38 6.93
N LEU A 488 5.11 -18.54 6.42
CA LEU A 488 5.17 -19.82 7.13
C LEU A 488 6.59 -20.38 7.08
N LYS A 489 7.07 -20.91 8.20
CA LYS A 489 8.32 -21.67 8.25
C LYS A 489 8.16 -23.02 7.55
N ALA A 490 9.28 -23.54 7.03
CA ALA A 490 9.34 -24.93 6.58
C ALA A 490 8.87 -25.88 7.70
N GLY A 491 8.03 -26.86 7.34
CA GLY A 491 7.41 -27.78 8.29
C GLY A 491 6.15 -27.25 8.98
N SER A 492 5.71 -26.03 8.68
CA SER A 492 4.43 -25.50 9.17
C SER A 492 3.26 -26.45 8.82
N PRO A 493 2.38 -26.76 9.79
CA PRO A 493 1.16 -27.52 9.53
C PRO A 493 0.18 -26.78 8.59
N ALA A 494 0.34 -25.47 8.41
CA ALA A 494 -0.48 -24.67 7.50
C ALA A 494 -0.03 -24.75 6.03
N LEU A 495 1.06 -25.48 5.72
CA LEU A 495 1.54 -25.67 4.34
C LEU A 495 0.85 -26.81 3.59
N THR A 496 0.01 -27.61 4.24
CA THR A 496 -0.60 -28.81 3.66
C THR A 496 -2.09 -28.91 3.98
N GLY A 497 -2.90 -29.33 3.00
CA GLY A 497 -4.33 -29.60 3.20
C GLY A 497 -5.26 -28.52 2.66
N ALA A 498 -4.74 -27.45 2.05
CA ALA A 498 -5.56 -26.46 1.38
C ALA A 498 -6.16 -26.98 0.06
N TYR A 499 -7.30 -26.41 -0.36
CA TYR A 499 -8.08 -26.81 -1.51
C TYR A 499 -7.90 -25.86 -2.70
N THR A 500 -7.44 -26.39 -3.83
CA THR A 500 -7.24 -25.62 -5.08
C THR A 500 -8.27 -25.94 -6.17
N GLY A 501 -9.23 -26.84 -5.89
CA GLY A 501 -10.21 -27.33 -6.86
C GLY A 501 -11.40 -26.40 -7.13
N PHE A 502 -11.26 -25.09 -6.90
CA PHE A 502 -12.27 -24.09 -7.24
C PHE A 502 -11.69 -23.02 -8.16
N THR A 503 -12.58 -22.32 -8.87
CA THR A 503 -12.20 -21.30 -9.85
C THR A 503 -12.59 -19.92 -9.32
N PRO A 504 -11.63 -19.03 -9.01
CA PRO A 504 -11.93 -17.63 -8.73
C PRO A 504 -12.67 -16.99 -9.89
N TYR A 505 -13.60 -16.07 -9.61
CA TYR A 505 -14.47 -15.49 -10.63
C TYR A 505 -13.70 -14.74 -11.72
N PHE A 506 -12.59 -14.09 -11.36
CA PHE A 506 -11.84 -13.22 -12.26
C PHE A 506 -10.45 -13.77 -12.62
N ILE A 507 -10.20 -15.08 -12.46
CA ILE A 507 -8.91 -15.69 -12.83
C ILE A 507 -8.67 -15.67 -14.35
N THR A 508 -9.70 -15.92 -15.15
CA THR A 508 -9.59 -15.99 -16.61
C THR A 508 -9.87 -14.64 -17.26
N SER A 509 -11.04 -14.05 -16.97
CA SER A 509 -11.51 -12.81 -17.61
C SER A 509 -10.92 -11.54 -17.00
N GLY A 510 -10.56 -11.58 -15.72
CA GLY A 510 -10.17 -10.39 -14.96
C GLY A 510 -11.29 -9.36 -14.78
N VAL A 511 -10.90 -8.23 -14.19
CA VAL A 511 -11.65 -6.98 -14.10
C VAL A 511 -10.80 -5.91 -14.79
N THR A 512 -11.31 -5.31 -15.87
CA THR A 512 -10.59 -4.24 -16.58
C THR A 512 -10.90 -2.89 -15.96
N VAL A 513 -9.87 -2.21 -15.45
CA VAL A 513 -9.92 -0.86 -14.90
C VAL A 513 -8.83 -0.01 -15.55
N ASN A 514 -9.18 1.20 -16.01
CA ASN A 514 -8.25 2.09 -16.72
C ASN A 514 -7.55 1.43 -17.92
N GLY A 515 -8.28 0.58 -18.67
CA GLY A 515 -7.73 -0.18 -19.80
C GLY A 515 -6.80 -1.34 -19.42
N VAL A 516 -6.48 -1.54 -18.14
CA VAL A 516 -5.63 -2.63 -17.64
C VAL A 516 -6.52 -3.73 -17.06
N THR A 517 -6.26 -4.99 -17.41
CA THR A 517 -7.02 -6.14 -16.88
C THR A 517 -6.32 -6.77 -15.69
N TYR A 518 -6.95 -6.68 -14.53
CA TYR A 518 -6.47 -7.29 -13.29
C TYR A 518 -7.11 -8.65 -13.10
N LYS A 519 -6.32 -9.67 -12.76
CA LYS A 519 -6.79 -11.04 -12.57
C LYS A 519 -6.72 -11.43 -11.11
N SER A 520 -7.67 -12.26 -10.69
CA SER A 520 -7.59 -12.87 -9.37
C SER A 520 -6.47 -13.91 -9.32
N PRO A 521 -5.76 -14.02 -8.19
CA PRO A 521 -4.69 -15.00 -8.03
C PRO A 521 -5.26 -16.42 -8.03
N ALA A 522 -4.46 -17.40 -8.45
CA ALA A 522 -4.83 -18.79 -8.29
C ALA A 522 -4.80 -19.17 -6.79
N PRO A 523 -5.70 -20.05 -6.30
CA PRO A 523 -5.62 -20.53 -4.92
C PRO A 523 -4.34 -21.33 -4.67
N SER A 524 -3.77 -21.18 -3.48
CA SER A 524 -2.53 -21.86 -3.08
C SER A 524 -2.80 -23.18 -2.37
N ALA A 525 -1.82 -24.08 -2.38
CA ALA A 525 -1.83 -25.35 -1.65
C ALA A 525 -1.50 -25.22 -0.14
N PHE A 526 -1.34 -23.99 0.36
CA PHE A 526 -1.18 -23.65 1.78
C PHE A 526 -2.36 -22.80 2.27
N PHE A 527 -2.56 -22.74 3.58
CA PHE A 527 -3.56 -21.85 4.20
C PHE A 527 -2.98 -20.46 4.45
N GLY A 528 -3.82 -19.44 4.32
CA GLY A 528 -3.44 -18.04 4.57
C GLY A 528 -2.83 -17.35 3.37
N ALA A 529 -2.42 -16.10 3.61
CA ALA A 529 -1.95 -15.16 2.59
C ALA A 529 -0.47 -15.31 2.24
N PHE A 530 0.31 -15.98 3.07
CA PHE A 530 1.76 -16.06 2.90
C PHE A 530 2.20 -17.52 3.03
N GLY A 531 2.89 -18.02 2.00
CA GLY A 531 3.50 -19.35 2.01
C GLY A 531 4.86 -19.32 2.72
N THR A 532 5.77 -20.19 2.32
CA THR A 532 7.19 -20.04 2.66
C THR A 532 7.81 -18.88 1.88
N ASN A 533 8.77 -18.17 2.48
CA ASN A 533 9.65 -17.23 1.77
C ASN A 533 10.52 -17.91 0.71
#